data_AF-A0A4Q9HST3-F1
#
_entry.id   AF-A0A4Q9HST3-F1
#
_cell.length_a   1.000
_cell.length_b   1.000
_cell.length_c   1.000
_cell.angle_alpha   90.00
_cell.angle_beta   90.00
_cell.angle_gamma   90.00
#
_symmetry.space_group_name_H-M   'P 1'
#
loop_
_entity.id
_entity.type
_entity.pdbx_description
1 polymer ?
#
loop_
_entity_poly.entity_id
_entity_poly.type
_entity_poly.pdbx_seq_one_letter_code
_entity_poly.pdbx_strand_id
1 'polypeptide(L)'
;MARIHFIKEDGFNRYKVPLSGGTPFVLYYEWVGTGRFYPVTFYGGTSDTREDFAFRTEAGVSAASVLQLRFNTTATELTEGNLDSQPLQYRNGRTGDWLRPRQRKGEDYCIAGSTGSWDMRSIKRAHIYDDQIRFSLRMDIVSKGDSWISYDALSNNVIRMRDVEGRRSRLIALRRGDVANDATGGLDVSYHSRSYDELTEGLILATQEIDLTSQENTAE
;
A
#
# COMPACT_ATOMS: atom_id res chain seq x y z
N MET A 1 -21.71 0.88 4.93
CA MET A 1 -20.39 0.89 5.59
C MET A 1 -19.35 1.30 4.56
N ALA A 2 -18.39 2.17 4.89
CA ALA A 2 -17.33 2.54 3.96
C ALA A 2 -16.39 1.34 3.74
N ARG A 3 -15.92 1.17 2.50
CA ARG A 3 -15.00 0.09 2.11
C ARG A 3 -13.79 0.63 1.37
N ILE A 4 -12.64 -0.02 1.51
CA ILE A 4 -11.43 0.36 0.78
C ILE A 4 -11.58 -0.05 -0.67
N HIS A 5 -11.24 0.85 -1.57
CA HIS A 5 -11.04 0.57 -2.98
C HIS A 5 -9.56 0.76 -3.32
N PHE A 6 -9.09 -0.01 -4.29
CA PHE A 6 -7.84 0.29 -4.97
C PHE A 6 -8.14 0.94 -6.32
N ILE A 7 -7.17 1.69 -6.81
CA ILE A 7 -7.17 2.17 -8.19
C ILE A 7 -6.53 1.09 -9.06
N LYS A 8 -7.27 0.59 -10.04
CA LYS A 8 -6.77 -0.34 -11.06
C LYS A 8 -6.42 0.46 -12.31
N GLU A 9 -5.22 0.27 -12.86
CA GLU A 9 -4.83 0.81 -14.17
C GLU A 9 -4.57 -0.34 -15.15
N ASP A 10 -5.21 -0.30 -16.32
CA ASP A 10 -5.01 -1.26 -17.42
C ASP A 10 -4.29 -0.64 -18.63
N GLY A 11 -3.68 0.54 -18.43
CA GLY A 11 -2.94 1.29 -19.44
C GLY A 11 -3.73 2.47 -20.02
N PHE A 12 -5.02 2.29 -20.33
CA PHE A 12 -5.85 3.34 -20.91
C PHE A 12 -6.89 3.88 -19.93
N ASN A 13 -7.42 3.02 -19.08
CA ASN A 13 -8.47 3.35 -18.12
C ASN A 13 -7.97 3.22 -16.69
N ARG A 14 -8.65 3.95 -15.81
CA ARG A 14 -8.50 3.83 -14.36
C ARG A 14 -9.82 3.46 -13.75
N TYR A 15 -9.84 2.43 -12.93
CA TYR A 15 -11.04 1.93 -12.26
C TYR A 15 -10.91 2.05 -10.76
N LYS A 16 -12.01 2.40 -10.11
CA LYS A 16 -12.16 2.27 -8.66
C LYS A 16 -12.78 0.91 -8.37
N VAL A 17 -12.02 0.02 -7.75
CA VAL A 17 -12.41 -1.39 -7.53
C VAL A 17 -12.37 -1.71 -6.03
N PRO A 18 -13.41 -2.35 -5.44
CA PRO A 18 -13.37 -2.77 -4.05
C PRO A 18 -12.13 -3.65 -3.78
N LEU A 19 -11.38 -3.32 -2.73
CA LEU A 19 -10.22 -4.11 -2.32
C LEU A 19 -10.69 -5.28 -1.48
N SER A 20 -10.43 -6.49 -1.95
CA SER A 20 -10.62 -7.73 -1.19
C SER A 20 -9.36 -8.11 -0.42
N GLY A 21 -9.54 -8.93 0.62
CA GLY A 21 -8.47 -9.57 1.36
C GLY A 21 -7.57 -10.42 0.47
N GLY A 22 -6.27 -10.45 0.79
CA GLY A 22 -5.27 -11.22 0.06
C GLY A 22 -4.83 -10.59 -1.27
N THR A 23 -5.59 -9.65 -1.83
CA THR A 23 -5.27 -8.96 -3.08
C THR A 23 -4.03 -8.07 -2.93
N PRO A 24 -2.96 -8.32 -3.71
CA PRO A 24 -1.79 -7.44 -3.73
C PRO A 24 -2.11 -6.06 -4.29
N PHE A 25 -1.47 -5.04 -3.72
CA PHE A 25 -1.45 -3.66 -4.21
C PHE A 25 -0.08 -3.01 -3.95
N VAL A 26 0.29 -2.01 -4.75
CA VAL A 26 1.39 -1.10 -4.45
C VAL A 26 0.86 0.00 -3.54
N LEU A 27 1.51 0.22 -2.39
CA LEU A 27 1.12 1.27 -1.46
C LEU A 27 1.68 2.61 -1.91
N TYR A 28 0.79 3.60 -1.98
CA TYR A 28 1.10 4.99 -2.21
C TYR A 28 0.89 5.78 -0.91
N TYR A 29 1.87 6.59 -0.55
CA TYR A 29 1.95 7.32 0.71
C TYR A 29 1.93 8.84 0.48
N GLU A 30 1.07 9.57 1.18
CA GLU A 30 1.07 11.04 1.17
C GLU A 30 2.05 11.61 2.20
N TRP A 31 3.03 12.36 1.73
CA TRP A 31 3.95 13.12 2.59
C TRP A 31 3.41 14.54 2.86
N VAL A 32 3.41 14.94 4.14
CA VAL A 32 3.01 16.24 4.72
C VAL A 32 2.44 17.25 3.70
N GLY A 33 1.11 17.28 3.52
CA GLY A 33 0.42 18.40 2.88
C GLY A 33 0.82 18.73 1.44
N THR A 34 1.59 17.85 0.77
CA THR A 34 2.03 18.07 -0.61
C THR A 34 0.91 17.86 -1.61
N GLY A 35 -0.18 17.18 -1.23
CA GLY A 35 -1.22 16.71 -2.15
C GLY A 35 -0.72 15.64 -3.12
N ARG A 36 0.50 15.14 -2.91
CA ARG A 36 1.15 14.12 -3.73
C ARG A 36 1.33 12.84 -2.96
N PHE A 37 1.13 11.74 -3.67
CA PHE A 37 1.29 10.39 -3.20
C PHE A 37 2.51 9.76 -3.87
N TYR A 38 3.34 9.11 -3.08
CA TYR A 38 4.61 8.54 -3.52
C TYR A 38 4.59 7.02 -3.38
N PRO A 39 5.11 6.26 -4.34
CA PRO A 39 5.23 4.81 -4.20
C PRO A 39 6.18 4.48 -3.05
N VAL A 40 5.80 3.48 -2.24
CA VAL A 40 6.62 3.01 -1.13
C VAL A 40 7.65 1.99 -1.62
N THR A 41 8.89 2.15 -1.18
CA THR A 41 10.05 1.29 -1.45
C THR A 41 10.75 0.93 -0.14
N PHE A 42 11.80 0.13 -0.22
CA PHE A 42 12.82 0.18 0.83
C PHE A 42 13.71 1.42 0.68
N TYR A 43 14.28 1.88 1.79
CA TYR A 43 15.39 2.82 1.78
C TYR A 43 16.52 2.25 0.89
N GLY A 44 17.12 3.09 0.04
CA GLY A 44 18.11 2.62 -0.94
C GLY A 44 17.51 1.99 -2.21
N GLY A 45 16.21 1.68 -2.24
CA GLY A 45 15.48 1.28 -3.45
C GLY A 45 15.56 -0.21 -3.79
N THR A 46 16.72 -0.86 -3.67
CA THR A 46 16.88 -2.26 -4.12
C THR A 46 17.75 -3.16 -3.25
N SER A 47 18.66 -2.64 -2.42
CA SER A 47 19.66 -3.52 -1.78
C SER A 47 20.41 -2.95 -0.57
N ASP A 48 19.96 -1.86 0.05
CA ASP A 48 20.62 -1.42 1.28
C ASP A 48 20.30 -2.40 2.43
N THR A 49 21.26 -2.60 3.34
CA THR A 49 21.06 -3.33 4.61
C THR A 49 19.93 -2.76 5.47
N ARG A 50 19.44 -1.57 5.11
CA ARG A 50 18.40 -0.83 5.79
C ARG A 50 17.04 -1.05 5.11
N GLU A 51 16.33 -2.10 5.49
CA GLU A 51 14.97 -2.41 5.03
C GLU A 51 13.88 -1.51 5.66
N ASP A 52 14.11 -0.21 5.75
CA ASP A 52 13.05 0.72 6.19
C ASP A 52 12.12 1.05 5.04
N PHE A 53 10.83 1.15 5.32
CA PHE A 53 9.87 1.63 4.34
C PHE A 53 10.12 3.13 4.14
N ALA A 54 10.36 3.49 2.89
CA ALA A 54 10.65 4.85 2.48
C ALA A 54 9.83 5.19 1.24
N PHE A 55 9.82 6.46 0.87
CA PHE A 55 9.31 6.89 -0.43
C PHE A 55 10.41 7.60 -1.22
N ARG A 56 10.30 7.55 -2.55
CA ARG A 56 11.22 8.24 -3.46
C ARG A 56 10.54 9.45 -4.07
N THR A 57 11.19 10.60 -3.94
CA THR A 57 10.76 11.87 -4.55
C THR A 57 11.32 12.08 -5.95
N GLU A 58 12.28 11.26 -6.37
CA GLU A 58 13.02 11.35 -7.64
C GLU A 58 12.29 10.66 -8.82
N ALA A 59 12.87 10.77 -10.02
CA ALA A 59 12.28 10.32 -11.27
C ALA A 59 12.20 8.79 -11.37
N GLY A 60 11.04 8.24 -11.04
CA GLY A 60 10.66 6.86 -11.37
C GLY A 60 11.27 5.81 -10.45
N VAL A 61 10.46 4.83 -10.07
CA VAL A 61 10.83 3.68 -9.27
C VAL A 61 10.44 2.44 -10.05
N SER A 62 11.38 1.55 -10.30
CA SER A 62 11.09 0.31 -11.04
C SER A 62 10.15 -0.61 -10.26
N ALA A 63 9.37 -1.42 -10.98
CA ALA A 63 8.52 -2.46 -10.42
C ALA A 63 9.26 -3.44 -9.47
N ALA A 64 10.58 -3.62 -9.63
CA ALA A 64 11.39 -4.47 -8.76
C ALA A 64 11.72 -3.84 -7.40
N SER A 65 11.56 -2.52 -7.27
CA SER A 65 11.96 -1.72 -6.10
C SER A 65 10.77 -1.31 -5.21
N VAL A 66 9.56 -1.36 -5.76
CA VAL A 66 8.34 -1.00 -5.02
C VAL A 66 7.92 -2.13 -4.08
N LEU A 67 7.38 -1.75 -2.92
CA LEU A 67 6.76 -2.70 -2.02
C LEU A 67 5.33 -2.99 -2.46
N GLN A 68 5.05 -4.27 -2.64
CA GLN A 68 3.68 -4.77 -2.71
C GLN A 68 3.20 -5.10 -1.30
N LEU A 69 1.96 -4.75 -1.00
CA LEU A 69 1.30 -5.06 0.25
C LEU A 69 0.01 -5.82 0.01
N ARG A 70 -0.44 -6.53 1.04
CA ARG A 70 -1.77 -7.14 1.10
C ARG A 70 -2.27 -7.22 2.54
N PHE A 71 -3.58 -7.23 2.71
CA PHE A 71 -4.20 -7.56 3.99
C PHE A 71 -4.41 -9.07 4.06
N ASN A 72 -3.82 -9.73 5.06
CA ASN A 72 -3.89 -11.19 5.19
C ASN A 72 -5.25 -11.63 5.78
N THR A 73 -6.28 -11.64 4.95
CA THR A 73 -7.66 -12.01 5.27
C THR A 73 -8.36 -12.54 4.03
N THR A 74 -9.48 -13.25 4.20
CA THR A 74 -10.34 -13.77 3.12
C THR A 74 -11.59 -12.93 2.88
N ALA A 75 -11.69 -11.75 3.51
CA ALA A 75 -12.83 -10.87 3.34
C ALA A 75 -12.98 -10.45 1.87
N THR A 76 -14.19 -10.55 1.31
CA THR A 76 -14.48 -10.18 -0.09
C THR A 76 -14.48 -8.66 -0.30
N GLU A 77 -14.76 -7.90 0.75
CA GLU A 77 -14.65 -6.44 0.78
C GLU A 77 -13.99 -6.02 2.09
N LEU A 78 -13.10 -5.03 2.06
CA LEU A 78 -12.43 -4.52 3.25
C LEU A 78 -13.11 -3.28 3.79
N THR A 79 -13.60 -3.35 5.02
CA THR A 79 -14.20 -2.25 5.79
C THR A 79 -13.38 -2.00 7.05
N GLU A 80 -13.64 -0.90 7.76
CA GLU A 80 -12.93 -0.64 9.02
C GLU A 80 -13.05 -1.82 10.00
N GLY A 81 -14.26 -2.36 10.18
CA GLY A 81 -14.51 -3.40 11.18
C GLY A 81 -13.91 -4.78 10.85
N ASN A 82 -13.72 -5.12 9.57
CA ASN A 82 -13.13 -6.41 9.20
C ASN A 82 -11.62 -6.35 8.92
N LEU A 83 -11.04 -5.14 8.89
CA LEU A 83 -9.59 -4.93 8.90
C LEU A 83 -8.99 -5.01 10.30
N ASP A 84 -9.80 -4.74 11.33
CA ASP A 84 -9.35 -4.87 12.71
C ASP A 84 -8.85 -6.30 12.98
N SER A 85 -7.72 -6.36 13.67
CA SER A 85 -6.96 -7.57 13.98
C SER A 85 -6.39 -8.34 12.77
N GLN A 86 -6.50 -7.81 11.54
CA GLN A 86 -5.89 -8.44 10.37
C GLN A 86 -4.40 -8.08 10.23
N PRO A 87 -3.53 -9.03 9.88
CA PRO A 87 -2.12 -8.72 9.59
C PRO A 87 -1.97 -7.98 8.26
N LEU A 88 -1.13 -6.95 8.24
CA LEU A 88 -0.57 -6.40 7.00
C LEU A 88 0.63 -7.26 6.60
N GLN A 89 0.74 -7.58 5.32
CA GLN A 89 1.91 -8.26 4.76
C GLN A 89 2.50 -7.42 3.63
N TYR A 90 3.80 -7.60 3.39
CA TYR A 90 4.50 -6.98 2.28
C TYR A 90 5.44 -7.97 1.60
N ARG A 91 5.85 -7.65 0.39
CA ARG A 91 7.02 -8.22 -0.29
C ARG A 91 7.67 -7.14 -1.15
N ASN A 92 8.96 -7.30 -1.46
CA ASN A 92 9.65 -6.38 -2.35
C ASN A 92 9.55 -6.86 -3.80
N GLY A 93 9.13 -5.97 -4.71
CA GLY A 93 8.95 -6.32 -6.11
C GLY A 93 7.90 -7.41 -6.34
N ARG A 94 8.11 -8.24 -7.36
CA ARG A 94 7.10 -9.17 -7.92
C ARG A 94 7.07 -10.55 -7.28
N THR A 95 8.21 -11.01 -6.77
CA THR A 95 8.42 -12.39 -6.34
C THR A 95 8.90 -12.44 -4.89
N GLY A 96 8.86 -13.63 -4.29
CA GLY A 96 9.27 -13.85 -2.91
C GLY A 96 8.11 -13.96 -1.92
N ASP A 97 8.49 -14.19 -0.68
CA ASP A 97 7.54 -14.49 0.40
C ASP A 97 6.86 -13.23 0.93
N TRP A 98 5.63 -13.41 1.38
CA TRP A 98 4.89 -12.38 2.08
C TRP A 98 5.36 -12.29 3.54
N LEU A 99 6.08 -11.23 3.84
CA LEU A 99 6.62 -10.93 5.15
C LEU A 99 5.69 -10.00 5.94
N ARG A 100 5.85 -9.96 7.26
CA ARG A 100 5.14 -8.99 8.10
C ARG A 100 6.02 -7.76 8.33
N PRO A 101 5.49 -6.54 8.15
CA PRO A 101 6.23 -5.34 8.51
C PRO A 101 6.49 -5.34 10.03
N ARG A 102 7.53 -4.60 10.42
CA ARG A 102 7.99 -4.45 11.79
C ARG A 102 8.18 -2.98 12.11
N GLN A 103 8.32 -2.64 13.38
CA GLN A 103 8.70 -1.30 13.83
C GLN A 103 10.17 -1.29 14.23
N ARG A 104 11.01 -0.50 13.57
CA ARG A 104 12.41 -0.36 13.95
C ARG A 104 12.57 0.08 15.41
N LYS A 105 13.47 -0.58 16.13
CA LYS A 105 13.88 -0.19 17.48
C LYS A 105 14.78 1.05 17.41
N GLY A 106 14.56 2.01 18.31
CA GLY A 106 15.33 3.27 18.37
C GLY A 106 14.41 4.50 18.40
N GLU A 107 15.00 5.69 18.33
CA GLU A 107 14.30 6.98 18.50
C GLU A 107 13.39 7.35 17.32
N ASP A 108 13.65 6.77 16.15
CA ASP A 108 12.97 7.17 14.91
C ASP A 108 11.58 6.55 14.73
N TYR A 109 11.36 5.36 15.31
CA TYR A 109 10.13 4.56 15.20
C TYR A 109 9.56 4.54 13.76
N CYS A 110 10.30 3.97 12.80
CA CYS A 110 9.87 3.77 11.41
C CYS A 110 9.41 2.33 11.08
N ILE A 111 8.59 2.19 10.03
CA ILE A 111 8.19 0.88 9.49
C ILE A 111 9.40 0.25 8.81
N ALA A 112 9.64 -1.04 9.05
CA ALA A 112 10.79 -1.77 8.54
C ALA A 112 10.47 -3.24 8.19
N GLY A 113 11.37 -3.88 7.45
CA GLY A 113 11.33 -5.31 7.13
C GLY A 113 12.22 -6.20 8.01
N SER A 114 13.25 -5.66 8.65
CA SER A 114 14.36 -6.45 9.19
C SER A 114 14.17 -6.99 10.62
N THR A 115 14.88 -8.07 10.94
CA THR A 115 14.76 -8.92 12.15
C THR A 115 15.26 -8.32 13.47
N GLY A 116 15.82 -7.09 13.48
CA GLY A 116 16.18 -6.34 14.70
C GLY A 116 15.05 -5.51 15.31
N SER A 117 13.86 -5.53 14.68
CA SER A 117 12.73 -4.62 14.92
C SER A 117 11.66 -5.25 15.84
N TRP A 118 10.80 -4.44 16.47
CA TRP A 118 9.63 -4.96 17.18
C TRP A 118 8.60 -5.49 16.20
N ASP A 119 7.98 -6.62 16.54
CA ASP A 119 6.95 -7.22 15.71
C ASP A 119 5.70 -6.34 15.64
N MET A 120 5.09 -6.29 14.47
CA MET A 120 3.78 -5.70 14.26
C MET A 120 2.76 -6.84 14.13
N ARG A 121 1.79 -6.92 15.05
CA ARG A 121 0.86 -8.06 15.07
C ARG A 121 -0.20 -7.96 13.99
N SER A 122 -0.89 -6.83 13.98
CA SER A 122 -2.10 -6.61 13.21
C SER A 122 -2.45 -5.14 13.09
N ILE A 123 -3.48 -4.86 12.32
CA ILE A 123 -4.16 -3.56 12.27
C ILE A 123 -5.06 -3.46 13.51
N LYS A 124 -4.93 -2.37 14.25
CA LYS A 124 -5.77 -2.06 15.42
C LYS A 124 -6.97 -1.23 15.07
N ARG A 125 -6.80 -0.40 14.05
CA ARG A 125 -7.83 0.48 13.55
C ARG A 125 -7.49 0.85 12.12
N ALA A 126 -8.47 0.77 11.23
CA ALA A 126 -8.42 1.46 9.96
C ALA A 126 -9.30 2.72 10.03
N HIS A 127 -8.94 3.73 9.25
CA HIS A 127 -9.84 4.82 8.92
C HIS A 127 -9.99 4.91 7.41
N ILE A 128 -11.21 4.82 6.91
CA ILE A 128 -11.54 4.94 5.49
C ILE A 128 -12.15 6.32 5.27
N TYR A 129 -11.56 7.10 4.36
CA TYR A 129 -12.06 8.45 4.05
C TYR A 129 -13.30 8.36 3.14
N ASP A 130 -14.04 9.46 3.02
CA ASP A 130 -15.33 9.51 2.30
C ASP A 130 -15.22 9.09 0.82
N ASP A 131 -14.09 9.38 0.19
CA ASP A 131 -13.80 8.95 -1.19
C ASP A 131 -13.59 7.44 -1.33
N GLN A 132 -13.42 6.71 -0.23
CA GLN A 132 -13.21 5.26 -0.17
C GLN A 132 -11.98 4.76 -0.95
N ILE A 133 -11.08 5.65 -1.36
CA ILE A 133 -9.79 5.36 -2.03
C ILE A 133 -8.68 5.56 -1.02
N ARG A 134 -8.74 6.66 -0.26
CA ARG A 134 -7.78 6.97 0.79
C ARG A 134 -8.15 6.22 2.06
N PHE A 135 -7.12 5.76 2.76
CA PHE A 135 -7.26 5.17 4.10
C PHE A 135 -6.06 5.49 5.00
N SER A 136 -6.18 5.22 6.28
CA SER A 136 -5.10 5.31 7.28
C SER A 136 -5.10 4.05 8.14
N LEU A 137 -3.93 3.62 8.60
CA LEU A 137 -3.78 2.41 9.43
C LEU A 137 -3.11 2.73 10.76
N ARG A 138 -3.71 2.24 11.85
CA ARG A 138 -3.10 2.14 13.18
C ARG A 138 -2.70 0.69 13.40
N MET A 139 -1.46 0.45 13.78
CA MET A 139 -0.90 -0.89 13.88
C MET A 139 -0.62 -1.27 15.34
N ASP A 140 -0.85 -2.53 15.70
CA ASP A 140 -0.43 -3.15 16.97
C ASP A 140 1.07 -3.45 16.93
N ILE A 141 1.85 -2.79 17.79
CA ILE A 141 3.29 -3.02 17.91
C ILE A 141 3.59 -3.68 19.24
N VAL A 142 4.16 -4.88 19.18
CA VAL A 142 4.48 -5.70 20.35
C VAL A 142 5.40 -4.93 21.29
N SER A 143 4.97 -4.83 22.56
CA SER A 143 5.72 -4.22 23.65
C SER A 143 6.03 -2.73 23.50
N LYS A 144 5.50 -2.06 22.47
CA LYS A 144 5.67 -0.61 22.29
C LYS A 144 4.34 0.17 22.30
N GLY A 145 3.23 -0.50 21.99
CA GLY A 145 1.91 0.10 21.92
C GLY A 145 1.54 0.51 20.50
N ASP A 146 0.25 0.76 20.28
CA ASP A 146 -0.30 0.96 18.95
C ASP A 146 0.09 2.33 18.38
N SER A 147 0.30 2.43 17.06
CA SER A 147 0.66 3.70 16.43
C SER A 147 0.16 3.83 15.00
N TRP A 148 -0.13 5.05 14.58
CA TRP A 148 -0.52 5.35 13.20
C TRP A 148 0.70 5.32 12.28
N ILE A 149 0.52 4.83 11.05
CA ILE A 149 1.39 5.25 9.95
C ILE A 149 1.20 6.76 9.80
N SER A 150 2.28 7.51 9.95
CA SER A 150 2.22 8.97 10.02
C SER A 150 2.56 9.61 8.68
N TYR A 151 1.93 10.73 8.31
CA TYR A 151 2.35 11.53 7.14
C TYR A 151 3.71 12.21 7.35
N ASP A 152 4.18 12.28 8.61
CA ASP A 152 5.48 12.81 9.00
C ASP A 152 6.57 11.79 8.62
N ALA A 153 7.58 12.23 7.90
CA ALA A 153 8.70 11.40 7.46
C ALA A 153 9.99 11.90 8.09
N LEU A 154 10.97 11.01 8.24
CA LEU A 154 12.33 11.44 8.57
C LEU A 154 12.95 12.22 7.41
N SER A 155 14.02 12.97 7.68
CA SER A 155 14.75 13.77 6.68
C SER A 155 15.27 12.98 5.48
N ASN A 156 15.31 11.65 5.59
CA ASN A 156 15.71 10.71 4.55
C ASN A 156 14.52 9.96 3.91
N ASN A 157 13.32 10.54 3.95
CA ASN A 157 12.08 10.02 3.37
C ASN A 157 11.60 8.67 3.93
N VAL A 158 12.08 8.28 5.11
CA VAL A 158 11.62 7.08 5.81
C VAL A 158 10.28 7.34 6.50
N ILE A 159 9.34 6.42 6.31
CA ILE A 159 7.97 6.51 6.83
C ILE A 159 7.96 6.23 8.33
N ARG A 160 7.41 7.17 9.10
CA ARG A 160 7.35 7.07 10.57
C ARG A 160 6.04 6.48 11.05
N MET A 161 6.09 5.99 12.28
CA MET A 161 4.91 5.65 13.06
C MET A 161 4.82 6.59 14.26
N ARG A 162 3.63 7.09 14.54
CA ARG A 162 3.38 8.05 15.62
C ARG A 162 2.05 7.75 16.31
N ASP A 163 2.02 7.89 17.62
CA ASP A 163 0.77 7.86 18.39
C ASP A 163 0.12 9.26 18.46
N VAL A 164 -0.08 9.88 17.30
CA VAL A 164 -0.73 11.20 17.18
C VAL A 164 -1.77 11.13 16.08
N GLU A 165 -3.05 11.14 16.44
CA GLU A 165 -4.17 10.97 15.50
C GLU A 165 -4.16 12.03 14.39
N GLY A 166 -3.85 13.29 14.74
CA GLY A 166 -3.72 14.40 13.79
C GLY A 166 -2.53 14.30 12.83
N ARG A 167 -1.69 13.26 12.95
CA ARG A 167 -0.54 13.02 12.07
C ARG A 167 -0.65 11.76 11.20
N ARG A 168 -1.83 11.14 11.11
CA ARG A 168 -2.03 9.92 10.30
C ARG A 168 -1.84 10.18 8.80
N SER A 169 -1.14 9.28 8.11
CA SER A 169 -0.95 9.36 6.65
C SER A 169 -2.23 9.06 5.89
N ARG A 170 -2.40 9.68 4.73
CA ARG A 170 -3.35 9.19 3.72
C ARG A 170 -2.61 8.21 2.82
N LEU A 171 -3.19 7.03 2.67
CA LEU A 171 -2.65 5.91 1.92
C LEU A 171 -3.57 5.59 0.75
N ILE A 172 -3.00 5.17 -0.38
CA ILE A 172 -3.74 4.71 -1.55
C ILE A 172 -3.20 3.35 -1.97
N ALA A 173 -4.12 2.43 -2.30
CA ALA A 173 -3.79 1.16 -2.93
C ALA A 173 -3.87 1.33 -4.46
N LEU A 174 -2.77 1.06 -5.16
CA LEU A 174 -2.70 1.07 -6.62
C LEU A 174 -2.40 -0.33 -7.14
N ARG A 175 -3.04 -0.73 -8.23
CA ARG A 175 -2.75 -1.99 -8.92
C ARG A 175 -2.65 -1.73 -10.41
N ARG A 176 -1.59 -2.24 -11.05
CA ARG A 176 -1.44 -2.23 -12.51
C ARG A 176 -1.56 -3.63 -13.05
N GLY A 177 -2.34 -3.78 -14.12
CA GLY A 177 -2.58 -5.07 -14.79
C GLY A 177 -3.48 -6.05 -14.02
N ASP A 178 -3.62 -7.25 -14.58
CA ASP A 178 -4.65 -8.24 -14.20
C ASP A 178 -4.11 -9.50 -13.51
N VAL A 179 -2.80 -9.64 -13.38
CA VAL A 179 -2.18 -10.84 -12.82
C VAL A 179 -2.53 -10.97 -11.33
N ALA A 180 -3.36 -11.95 -10.95
CA ALA A 180 -3.93 -12.11 -9.61
C ALA A 180 -2.94 -11.85 -8.47
N ASN A 181 -1.75 -12.48 -8.52
CA ASN A 181 -0.71 -12.36 -7.52
C ASN A 181 0.38 -11.32 -7.87
N ASP A 182 0.09 -10.27 -8.62
CA ASP A 182 1.02 -9.17 -8.91
C ASP A 182 0.29 -7.85 -9.13
N ALA A 183 0.70 -6.82 -8.39
CA ALA A 183 0.16 -5.47 -8.51
C ALA A 183 1.03 -4.52 -9.32
N THR A 184 2.19 -4.98 -9.79
CA THR A 184 3.20 -4.09 -10.40
C THR A 184 2.97 -3.78 -11.88
N GLY A 185 2.12 -4.57 -12.57
CA GLY A 185 1.85 -4.43 -13.99
C GLY A 185 2.96 -4.92 -14.93
N GLY A 186 4.04 -5.52 -14.41
CA GLY A 186 5.16 -6.03 -15.22
C GLY A 186 6.50 -5.37 -14.90
N LEU A 187 7.59 -5.88 -15.48
CA LEU A 187 8.95 -5.40 -15.20
C LEU A 187 9.24 -4.02 -15.80
N ASP A 188 8.61 -3.69 -16.92
CA ASP A 188 8.85 -2.43 -17.66
C ASP A 188 8.09 -1.24 -17.09
N VAL A 189 7.38 -1.45 -15.97
CA VAL A 189 6.57 -0.42 -15.33
C VAL A 189 7.43 0.42 -14.39
N SER A 190 7.36 1.74 -14.58
CA SER A 190 7.90 2.74 -13.66
C SER A 190 6.81 3.41 -12.83
N TYR A 191 7.05 3.50 -11.53
CA TYR A 191 6.20 4.12 -10.53
C TYR A 191 6.70 5.53 -10.22
N HIS A 192 5.82 6.51 -10.28
CA HIS A 192 6.15 7.91 -10.02
C HIS A 192 5.25 8.45 -8.92
N SER A 193 5.68 9.56 -8.30
CA SER A 193 4.75 10.33 -7.49
C SER A 193 3.60 10.85 -8.34
N ARG A 194 2.40 10.89 -7.75
CA ARG A 194 1.18 11.36 -8.41
C ARG A 194 0.43 12.34 -7.53
N SER A 195 -0.19 13.36 -8.09
CA SER A 195 -1.18 14.14 -7.32
C SER A 195 -2.43 13.29 -7.06
N TYR A 196 -3.25 13.69 -6.09
CA TYR A 196 -4.54 13.04 -5.87
C TYR A 196 -5.46 13.14 -7.10
N ASP A 197 -5.47 14.29 -7.76
CA ASP A 197 -6.29 14.52 -8.95
C ASP A 197 -5.84 13.63 -10.11
N GLU A 198 -4.52 13.50 -10.35
CA GLU A 198 -3.96 12.58 -11.36
C GLU A 198 -4.38 11.13 -11.11
N LEU A 199 -4.56 10.71 -9.84
CA LEU A 199 -4.99 9.37 -9.49
C LEU A 199 -6.50 9.18 -9.67
N THR A 200 -7.29 10.23 -9.49
CA THR A 200 -8.76 10.11 -9.38
C THR A 200 -9.57 10.65 -10.55
N GLU A 201 -8.98 11.54 -11.36
CA GLU A 201 -9.64 12.11 -12.52
C GLU A 201 -10.03 11.03 -13.53
N GLY A 202 -11.29 10.98 -13.95
CA GLY A 202 -11.76 9.98 -14.91
C GLY A 202 -11.84 8.54 -14.37
N LEU A 203 -11.81 8.35 -13.04
CA LEU A 203 -12.04 7.02 -12.45
C LEU A 203 -13.41 6.47 -12.84
N ILE A 204 -13.41 5.32 -13.49
CA ILE A 204 -14.61 4.55 -13.78
C ILE A 204 -14.95 3.73 -12.53
N LEU A 205 -16.19 3.82 -12.06
CA LEU A 205 -16.67 2.93 -11.00
C LEU A 205 -16.84 1.54 -11.60
N ALA A 206 -16.00 0.58 -11.20
CA ALA A 206 -16.23 -0.81 -11.53
C ALA A 206 -17.41 -1.30 -10.68
N THR A 207 -18.63 -1.21 -11.23
CA THR A 207 -19.74 -2.01 -10.74
C THR A 207 -19.40 -3.48 -10.99
N GLN A 208 -19.85 -4.36 -10.10
CA GLN A 208 -19.43 -5.75 -9.89
C GLN A 208 -19.51 -6.72 -11.10
N GLU A 209 -19.79 -6.22 -12.31
CA GLU A 209 -19.95 -6.97 -13.57
C GLU A 209 -18.88 -6.60 -14.61
N ILE A 210 -17.60 -6.69 -14.25
CA ILE A 210 -16.59 -6.96 -15.28
C ILE A 210 -16.17 -8.40 -15.08
N ASP A 211 -16.86 -9.26 -15.82
CA ASP A 211 -16.52 -10.67 -15.95
C ASP A 211 -15.13 -10.76 -16.57
N LEU A 212 -14.12 -11.07 -15.74
CA LEU A 212 -12.73 -11.21 -16.16
C LEU A 212 -12.45 -12.53 -16.90
N THR A 213 -13.48 -13.31 -17.23
CA THR A 213 -13.37 -14.47 -18.13
C THR A 213 -13.80 -14.12 -19.54
N SER A 214 -12.90 -13.54 -20.31
CA SER A 214 -12.94 -13.71 -21.77
C SER A 214 -11.54 -13.73 -22.34
N GLN A 215 -10.91 -14.91 -22.28
CA GLN A 215 -9.90 -15.34 -23.24
C GLN A 215 -9.63 -16.85 -23.10
N GLU A 216 -10.63 -17.66 -23.40
CA GLU A 216 -10.37 -19.02 -23.93
C GLU A 216 -11.25 -19.25 -25.16
N ASN A 217 -10.57 -19.57 -26.26
CA ASN A 217 -11.06 -20.23 -27.48
C ASN A 217 -11.90 -19.41 -28.47
N THR A 218 -11.20 -18.61 -29.27
CA THR A 218 -11.39 -18.63 -30.72
C THR A 218 -10.02 -18.72 -31.39
N ALA A 219 -9.56 -19.95 -31.58
CA ALA A 219 -8.62 -20.29 -32.64
C ALA A 219 -9.24 -21.47 -33.38
N GLU A 220 -9.44 -21.25 -34.68
CA GLU A 220 -9.89 -22.20 -35.71
C GLU A 220 -9.01 -23.46 -35.77
#